data_AF-A0A4R1PZU2-F1
#
_entry.id   AF-A0A4R1PZU2-F1
#
_cell.length_a   1.000
_cell.length_b   1.000
_cell.length_c   1.000
_cell.angle_alpha   90.00
_cell.angle_beta   90.00
_cell.angle_gamma   90.00
#
_symmetry.space_group_name_H-M   'P 1'
#
loop_
_entity.id
_entity.type
_entity.pdbx_description
1 polymer ?
#
loop_
_entity_poly.entity_id
_entity_poly.type
_entity_poly.pdbx_seq_one_letter_code
_entity_poly.pdbx_strand_id
1 'polypeptide(L)'
;MLFKEQKQLTVIANDTAFPDKGIGKLVVDGRLKKVIVSHIGTNPETGRQMNTGKIEVELVPQGTLAERVRAGGAGLGGILTPTGIGTMVAEGKEVITVDGKEFLLEKPLRADVALIKAYQADTAGNLLFRRSARNFNPLMAMAAKVVIVEAENIVEAGQIDPDQVMTPGIFVDWIVQG
;
A
#
# COMPACT_ATOMS: atom_id res chain seq x y z
N MET A 1 -0.82 18.41 4.69
CA MET A 1 0.44 18.78 4.02
C MET A 1 1.61 18.03 4.69
N LEU A 2 1.74 16.73 4.45
CA LEU A 2 2.54 15.82 5.32
C LEU A 2 4.03 15.67 4.95
N PHE A 3 4.53 16.30 3.88
CA PHE A 3 5.91 16.05 3.42
C PHE A 3 6.64 17.29 2.92
N LYS A 4 6.37 18.51 3.42
CA LYS A 4 6.92 19.75 2.81
C LYS A 4 8.43 19.71 2.55
N GLU A 5 9.20 19.04 3.39
CA GLU A 5 10.68 19.03 3.31
C GLU A 5 11.30 17.65 3.06
N GLN A 6 10.51 16.57 3.11
CA GLN A 6 11.05 15.23 2.91
C GLN A 6 11.35 14.97 1.42
N LYS A 7 12.57 14.52 1.17
CA LYS A 7 13.06 14.05 -0.13
C LYS A 7 13.52 12.61 0.04
N GLN A 8 13.50 11.85 -1.06
CA GLN A 8 13.94 10.45 -1.13
C GLN A 8 13.01 9.42 -0.47
N LEU A 9 11.70 9.63 -0.57
CA LEU A 9 10.72 8.69 -0.05
C LEU A 9 10.71 7.37 -0.84
N THR A 10 10.51 6.26 -0.14
CA THR A 10 10.06 5.00 -0.75
C THR A 10 8.56 4.88 -0.53
N VAL A 11 7.79 4.73 -1.60
CA VAL A 11 6.32 4.67 -1.52
C VAL A 11 5.83 3.33 -2.02
N ILE A 12 4.94 2.72 -1.24
CA ILE A 12 4.22 1.50 -1.60
C ILE A 12 2.77 1.88 -1.83
N ALA A 13 2.26 1.63 -3.04
CA ALA A 13 0.89 1.96 -3.42
C ALA A 13 0.42 1.01 -4.52
N ASN A 14 -0.88 0.97 -4.81
CA ASN A 14 -1.37 0.25 -5.98
C ASN A 14 -0.81 0.84 -7.29
N ASP A 15 -0.84 2.17 -7.40
CA ASP A 15 -0.44 2.90 -8.60
C ASP A 15 0.10 4.29 -8.26
N THR A 16 0.73 4.94 -9.25
CA THR A 16 1.22 6.32 -9.14
C THR A 16 0.19 7.39 -9.52
N ALA A 17 -1.09 7.00 -9.58
CA ALA A 17 -2.23 7.87 -9.87
C ALA A 17 -2.07 8.70 -11.15
N PHE A 18 -2.41 9.98 -11.08
CA PHE A 18 -2.22 10.98 -12.14
C PHE A 18 -1.25 12.04 -11.64
N PRO A 19 -0.58 12.81 -12.53
CA PRO A 19 0.38 13.84 -12.11
C PRO A 19 -0.15 14.84 -11.08
N ASP A 20 -1.45 15.13 -11.10
CA ASP A 20 -2.14 16.09 -10.23
C ASP A 20 -2.92 15.44 -9.08
N LYS A 21 -2.83 14.12 -8.86
CA LYS A 21 -3.61 13.39 -7.85
C LYS A 21 -2.78 12.40 -7.05
N GLY A 22 -3.24 12.11 -5.82
CA GLY A 22 -2.62 11.11 -4.95
C GLY A 22 -1.11 11.29 -4.81
N ILE A 23 -0.38 10.19 -4.91
CA ILE A 23 1.09 10.19 -4.85
C ILE A 23 1.74 10.76 -6.11
N GLY A 24 1.00 10.96 -7.20
CA GLY A 24 1.53 11.51 -8.45
C GLY A 24 2.06 12.93 -8.29
N LYS A 25 1.49 13.72 -7.37
CA LYS A 25 2.06 15.03 -6.98
C LYS A 25 3.47 14.90 -6.41
N LEU A 26 3.74 13.85 -5.62
CA LEU A 26 5.06 13.59 -5.05
C LEU A 26 6.07 13.13 -6.11
N VAL A 27 5.60 12.41 -7.14
CA VAL A 27 6.40 12.06 -8.32
C VAL A 27 6.82 13.34 -9.06
N VAL A 28 5.85 14.20 -9.41
CA VAL A 28 6.10 15.48 -10.13
C VAL A 28 7.06 16.37 -9.34
N ASP A 29 6.86 16.49 -8.03
CA ASP A 29 7.73 17.28 -7.15
C ASP A 29 9.14 16.67 -6.95
N GLY A 30 9.42 15.49 -7.52
CA GLY A 30 10.71 14.82 -7.42
C GLY A 30 11.08 14.38 -5.99
N ARG A 31 10.08 14.02 -5.19
CA ARG A 31 10.26 13.68 -3.76
C ARG A 31 10.49 12.19 -3.52
N LEU A 32 10.25 11.35 -4.52
CA LEU A 32 10.36 9.90 -4.41
C LEU A 32 11.73 9.43 -4.89
N LYS A 33 12.31 8.47 -4.18
CA LYS A 33 13.50 7.72 -4.59
C LYS A 33 13.11 6.37 -5.19
N LYS A 34 12.10 5.71 -4.59
CA LYS A 34 11.62 4.40 -5.02
C LYS A 34 10.10 4.32 -4.94
N VAL A 35 9.48 3.62 -5.88
CA VAL A 35 8.07 3.23 -5.81
C VAL A 35 7.93 1.73 -6.00
N ILE A 36 7.08 1.10 -5.19
CA ILE A 36 6.69 -0.30 -5.32
C ILE A 36 5.19 -0.31 -5.63
N VAL A 37 4.85 -0.60 -6.88
CA VAL A 37 3.49 -0.40 -7.42
C VAL A 37 3.14 -1.49 -8.42
N SER A 38 1.84 -1.66 -8.72
CA SER A 38 1.41 -2.58 -9.77
C SER A 38 1.14 -1.92 -11.11
N HIS A 39 0.99 -0.60 -11.13
CA HIS A 39 0.70 0.15 -12.36
C HIS A 39 1.24 1.59 -12.32
N ILE A 40 1.75 2.07 -13.45
CA ILE A 40 2.27 3.45 -13.60
C ILE A 40 1.71 4.21 -14.82
N GLY A 41 0.91 3.55 -15.67
CA GLY A 41 0.57 4.05 -17.02
C GLY A 41 -0.20 5.37 -17.07
N THR A 42 -0.92 5.72 -16.00
CA THR A 42 -1.70 6.98 -15.90
C THR A 42 -0.86 8.19 -15.49
N ASN A 43 0.40 7.98 -15.12
CA ASN A 43 1.32 9.04 -14.71
C ASN A 43 2.58 9.02 -15.59
N PRO A 44 2.59 9.74 -16.74
CA PRO A 44 3.73 9.72 -17.67
C PRO A 44 5.04 10.23 -17.02
N GLU A 45 4.94 11.06 -15.98
CA GLU A 45 6.10 11.54 -15.24
C GLU A 45 6.78 10.42 -14.46
N THR A 46 6.03 9.40 -14.01
CA THR A 46 6.63 8.20 -13.40
C THR A 46 7.50 7.46 -14.41
N GLY A 47 6.99 7.22 -15.62
CA GLY A 47 7.75 6.56 -16.69
C GLY A 47 8.97 7.37 -17.11
N ARG A 48 8.84 8.70 -17.22
CA ARG A 48 9.97 9.58 -17.52
C ARG A 48 11.06 9.49 -16.46
N GLN A 49 10.71 9.60 -15.17
CA GLN A 49 11.68 9.53 -14.08
C GLN A 49 12.31 8.15 -13.91
N MET A 50 11.57 7.07 -14.21
CA MET A 50 12.08 5.70 -14.30
C MET A 50 13.16 5.59 -15.39
N ASN A 51 12.86 6.04 -16.61
CA ASN A 51 13.79 5.95 -17.75
C ASN A 51 15.06 6.81 -17.55
N THR A 52 14.96 7.92 -16.82
CA THR A 52 16.13 8.73 -16.47
C THR A 52 16.86 8.26 -15.23
N GLY A 53 16.43 7.17 -14.58
CA GLY A 53 17.02 6.64 -13.34
C GLY A 53 16.83 7.55 -12.11
N LYS A 54 15.89 8.51 -12.17
CA LYS A 54 15.60 9.44 -11.07
C LYS A 54 14.75 8.78 -9.98
N ILE A 55 13.85 7.86 -10.37
CA ILE A 55 13.06 7.02 -9.47
C ILE A 55 13.31 5.56 -9.81
N GLU A 56 13.61 4.76 -8.80
CA GLU A 56 13.57 3.30 -8.90
C GLU A 56 12.11 2.83 -8.89
N VAL A 57 11.70 2.04 -9.90
CA VAL A 57 10.34 1.48 -9.98
C VAL A 57 10.40 -0.03 -9.88
N GLU A 58 9.80 -0.58 -8.82
CA GLU A 58 9.56 -2.01 -8.67
C GLU A 58 8.11 -2.29 -9.08
N LEU A 59 7.91 -2.83 -10.29
CA LEU A 59 6.60 -3.27 -10.78
C LEU A 59 6.27 -4.66 -10.23
N VAL A 60 5.20 -4.76 -9.47
CA VAL A 60 4.76 -6.00 -8.81
C VAL A 60 3.33 -6.33 -9.26
N PRO A 61 3.01 -7.58 -9.65
CA PRO A 61 1.62 -7.95 -9.91
C PRO A 61 0.71 -7.58 -8.74
N GLN A 62 -0.46 -6.99 -9.01
CA GLN A 62 -1.30 -6.38 -7.98
C GLN A 62 -1.68 -7.35 -6.84
N GLY A 63 -2.02 -8.61 -7.19
CA GLY A 63 -2.33 -9.64 -6.20
C GLY A 63 -1.12 -9.98 -5.32
N THR A 64 0.07 -10.09 -5.93
CA THR A 64 1.33 -10.28 -5.21
C THR A 64 1.64 -9.10 -4.30
N LEU A 65 1.45 -7.86 -4.76
CA LEU A 65 1.65 -6.66 -3.94
C LEU A 65 0.73 -6.67 -2.71
N ALA A 66 -0.56 -6.95 -2.90
CA ALA A 66 -1.53 -7.05 -1.81
C ALA A 66 -1.14 -8.12 -0.79
N GLU A 67 -0.75 -9.31 -1.25
CA GLU A 67 -0.35 -10.40 -0.37
C GLU A 67 0.99 -10.16 0.33
N ARG A 68 1.95 -9.48 -0.32
CA ARG A 68 3.20 -9.07 0.34
C ARG A 68 2.94 -8.10 1.48
N VAL A 69 2.03 -7.15 1.30
CA VAL A 69 1.60 -6.21 2.37
C VAL A 69 0.86 -6.97 3.48
N ARG A 70 -0.10 -7.83 3.12
CA ARG A 70 -0.85 -8.64 4.09
C ARG A 70 0.08 -9.53 4.92
N ALA A 71 1.03 -10.20 4.28
CA ALA A 71 2.05 -11.03 4.94
C ALA A 71 2.91 -10.20 5.89
N GLY A 72 3.29 -8.98 5.48
CA GLY A 72 4.00 -8.03 6.33
C GLY A 72 3.22 -7.68 7.59
N GLY A 73 1.93 -7.34 7.45
CA GLY A 73 1.08 -7.04 8.61
C GLY A 73 0.79 -8.22 9.52
N ALA A 74 0.68 -9.42 8.95
CA ALA A 74 0.44 -10.66 9.70
C ALA A 74 1.71 -11.29 10.32
N GLY A 75 2.90 -10.71 10.10
CA GLY A 75 4.17 -11.24 10.62
C GLY A 75 4.65 -12.53 9.91
N LEU A 76 4.21 -12.77 8.67
CA LEU A 76 4.65 -13.93 7.88
C LEU A 76 5.99 -13.64 7.19
N GLY A 77 6.84 -14.67 7.06
CA GLY A 77 8.16 -14.55 6.42
C GLY A 77 8.15 -14.43 4.89
N GLY A 78 7.01 -14.74 4.25
CA GLY A 78 6.83 -14.68 2.80
C GLY A 78 5.54 -15.36 2.37
N ILE A 79 5.25 -15.30 1.07
CA ILE A 79 4.14 -16.00 0.42
C ILE A 79 4.66 -16.81 -0.76
N LEU A 80 3.96 -17.89 -1.10
CA LEU A 80 4.17 -18.62 -2.34
C LEU A 80 3.05 -18.26 -3.31
N THR A 81 3.40 -17.80 -4.51
CA THR A 81 2.42 -17.44 -5.55
C THR A 81 2.87 -17.93 -6.93
N PRO A 82 1.98 -18.50 -7.75
CA PRO A 82 2.32 -18.85 -9.13
C PRO A 82 2.40 -17.61 -10.04
N THR A 83 1.92 -16.45 -9.56
CA THR A 83 1.87 -15.22 -10.36
C THR A 83 3.29 -14.73 -10.69
N GLY A 84 3.63 -14.71 -11.97
CA GLY A 84 4.92 -14.23 -12.48
C GLY A 84 5.87 -15.35 -12.93
N ILE A 85 5.55 -16.62 -12.67
CA ILE A 85 6.29 -17.76 -13.22
C ILE A 85 6.39 -17.65 -14.74
N GLY A 86 7.60 -17.86 -15.27
CA GLY A 86 7.87 -17.75 -16.71
C GLY A 86 7.89 -16.31 -17.26
N THR A 87 7.91 -15.29 -16.41
CA THR A 87 7.95 -13.87 -16.82
C THR A 87 9.13 -13.15 -16.18
N MET A 88 9.40 -11.92 -16.61
CA MET A 88 10.41 -11.05 -16.00
C MET A 88 10.20 -10.82 -14.49
N VAL A 89 8.98 -11.00 -13.96
CA VAL A 89 8.70 -10.89 -12.53
C VAL A 89 9.44 -11.95 -11.71
N ALA A 90 9.74 -13.12 -12.30
CA ALA A 90 10.45 -14.21 -11.64
C ALA A 90 11.97 -13.97 -11.58
N GLU A 91 12.52 -13.03 -12.35
CA GLU A 91 13.96 -12.80 -12.42
C GLU A 91 14.54 -12.43 -11.05
N GLY A 92 15.57 -13.17 -10.62
CA GLY A 92 16.22 -12.98 -9.34
C GLY A 92 15.42 -13.42 -8.11
N LYS A 93 14.26 -14.06 -8.28
CA LYS A 93 13.43 -14.60 -7.19
C LYS A 93 13.63 -16.10 -7.03
N GLU A 94 13.39 -16.58 -5.82
CA GLU A 94 13.46 -18.00 -5.49
C GLU A 94 12.18 -18.70 -5.97
N VAL A 95 12.36 -19.85 -6.61
CA VAL A 95 11.28 -20.73 -7.08
C VAL A 95 11.21 -21.94 -6.16
N ILE A 96 10.02 -22.21 -5.61
CA ILE A 96 9.77 -23.33 -4.71
C ILE A 96 8.72 -24.25 -5.36
N THR A 97 8.99 -25.55 -5.38
CA THR A 97 8.05 -26.56 -5.88
C THR A 97 7.25 -27.14 -4.72
N VAL A 98 5.93 -27.02 -4.78
CA VAL A 98 4.98 -27.61 -3.82
C VAL A 98 4.00 -28.48 -4.61
N ASP A 99 3.88 -29.75 -4.24
CA ASP A 99 3.00 -30.72 -4.90
C ASP A 99 3.16 -30.77 -6.43
N GLY A 100 4.40 -30.68 -6.90
CA GLY A 100 4.74 -30.70 -8.33
C GLY A 100 4.41 -29.42 -9.10
N LYS A 101 4.03 -28.34 -8.42
CA LYS A 101 3.78 -27.02 -9.02
C LYS A 101 4.81 -26.01 -8.53
N GLU A 102 5.28 -25.15 -9.44
CA GLU A 102 6.24 -24.09 -9.13
C GLU A 102 5.54 -22.82 -8.63
N PHE A 103 6.15 -22.19 -7.63
CA PHE A 103 5.70 -20.93 -7.04
C PHE A 103 6.90 -20.00 -6.83
N LEU A 104 6.67 -18.70 -6.96
CA LEU A 104 7.63 -17.68 -6.53
C LEU A 104 7.51 -17.44 -5.03
N LEU A 105 8.65 -17.39 -4.34
CA LEU A 105 8.73 -16.88 -2.97
C LEU A 105 8.79 -15.34 -3.00
N GLU A 106 7.74 -14.71 -2.49
CA GLU A 106 7.63 -13.25 -2.41
C GLU A 106 7.72 -12.78 -0.95
N LYS A 107 8.64 -11.83 -0.71
CA LYS A 107 8.93 -11.35 0.66
C LYS A 107 7.92 -10.30 1.13
N PRO A 108 7.60 -10.28 2.44
CA PRO A 108 6.64 -9.34 3.00
C PRO A 108 7.08 -7.89 2.80
N LEU A 109 6.11 -6.99 2.72
CA LEU A 109 6.30 -5.54 2.67
C LEU A 109 5.78 -4.90 3.95
N ARG A 110 6.61 -4.04 4.56
CA ARG A 110 6.23 -3.18 5.68
C ARG A 110 6.72 -1.76 5.43
N ALA A 111 6.07 -0.79 6.06
CA ALA A 111 6.43 0.62 5.99
C ALA A 111 6.65 1.21 7.38
N ASP A 112 7.32 2.36 7.44
CA ASP A 112 7.39 3.14 8.67
C ASP A 112 6.05 3.83 8.95
N VAL A 113 5.39 4.34 7.91
CA VAL A 113 4.10 5.05 8.01
C VAL A 113 3.12 4.55 6.96
N ALA A 114 1.86 4.34 7.35
CA ALA A 114 0.72 4.17 6.45
C ALA A 114 -0.22 5.37 6.54
N LEU A 115 -0.60 5.90 5.38
CA LEU A 115 -1.62 6.94 5.25
C LEU A 115 -2.89 6.30 4.70
N ILE A 116 -3.96 6.36 5.48
CA ILE A 116 -5.20 5.62 5.24
C ILE A 116 -6.35 6.60 5.05
N LYS A 117 -7.22 6.34 4.07
CA LYS A 117 -8.48 7.09 3.89
C LYS A 117 -9.66 6.22 4.29
N ALA A 118 -10.44 6.66 5.27
CA ALA A 118 -11.64 5.98 5.73
C ALA A 118 -12.90 6.83 5.47
N TYR A 119 -14.05 6.16 5.34
CA TYR A 119 -15.34 6.85 5.28
C TYR A 119 -15.80 7.28 6.67
N GLN A 120 -15.64 6.39 7.66
CA GLN A 120 -15.92 6.68 9.05
C GLN A 120 -14.84 6.07 9.93
N ALA A 121 -14.49 6.78 11.00
CA ALA A 121 -13.63 6.28 12.07
C ALA A 121 -14.30 6.62 13.41
N ASP A 122 -14.38 5.67 14.33
CA ASP A 122 -14.80 5.98 15.70
C ASP A 122 -13.63 6.47 16.56
N THR A 123 -13.91 7.05 17.73
CA THR A 123 -12.89 7.54 18.67
C THR A 123 -12.00 6.44 19.25
N ALA A 124 -12.34 5.15 19.04
CA ALA A 124 -11.51 3.99 19.38
C ALA A 124 -10.63 3.50 18.20
N GLY A 125 -10.73 4.12 17.02
CA GLY A 125 -9.94 3.79 15.83
C GLY A 125 -10.58 2.78 14.88
N ASN A 126 -11.79 2.29 15.15
CA ASN A 126 -12.44 1.35 14.25
C ASN A 126 -12.83 2.03 12.95
N LEU A 127 -12.55 1.39 11.82
CA LEU A 127 -12.74 2.00 10.50
C LEU A 127 -13.83 1.30 9.70
N LEU A 128 -14.62 2.12 9.02
CA LEU A 128 -15.53 1.72 7.96
C LEU A 128 -15.11 2.39 6.65
N PHE A 129 -15.07 1.60 5.56
CA PHE A 129 -14.76 2.09 4.22
C PHE A 129 -16.01 2.06 3.34
N ARG A 130 -16.10 3.01 2.40
CA ARG A 130 -17.23 3.10 1.47
C ARG A 130 -16.86 2.55 0.10
N ARG A 131 -17.48 1.43 -0.27
CA ARG A 131 -17.39 0.81 -1.62
C ARG A 131 -15.93 0.56 -2.03
N SER A 132 -15.56 0.86 -3.28
CA SER A 132 -14.24 0.63 -3.85
C SER A 132 -13.13 1.51 -3.28
N ALA A 133 -13.45 2.57 -2.52
CA ALA A 133 -12.46 3.37 -1.81
C ALA A 133 -11.73 2.57 -0.72
N ARG A 134 -12.25 1.39 -0.34
CA ARG A 134 -11.61 0.45 0.59
C ARG A 134 -10.23 -0.01 0.08
N ASN A 135 -10.15 -0.50 -1.16
CA ASN A 135 -8.94 -1.02 -1.81
C ASN A 135 -7.83 -1.54 -0.86
N PHE A 136 -6.63 -0.97 -0.90
CA PHE A 136 -5.45 -1.35 -0.11
C PHE A 136 -5.48 -0.84 1.34
N ASN A 137 -6.40 0.05 1.71
CA ASN A 137 -6.41 0.71 3.01
C ASN A 137 -6.34 -0.28 4.20
N PRO A 138 -7.19 -1.33 4.29
CA PRO A 138 -7.10 -2.27 5.40
C PRO A 138 -5.77 -3.02 5.45
N LEU A 139 -5.21 -3.38 4.29
CA LEU A 139 -3.94 -4.11 4.21
C LEU A 139 -2.78 -3.23 4.68
N MET A 140 -2.74 -1.97 4.23
CA MET A 140 -1.69 -1.03 4.60
C MET A 140 -1.73 -0.66 6.08
N ALA A 141 -2.93 -0.57 6.68
CA ALA A 141 -3.09 -0.30 8.11
C ALA A 141 -2.40 -1.36 8.97
N MET A 142 -2.41 -2.64 8.56
CA MET A 142 -1.76 -3.71 9.33
C MET A 142 -0.23 -3.71 9.17
N ALA A 143 0.30 -3.09 8.12
CA ALA A 143 1.68 -3.29 7.65
C ALA A 143 2.63 -2.12 7.94
N ALA A 144 2.26 -1.17 8.79
CA ALA A 144 3.10 -0.04 9.16
C ALA A 144 3.45 -0.01 10.65
N LYS A 145 4.42 0.82 11.03
CA LYS A 145 4.74 1.12 12.44
C LYS A 145 3.84 2.23 13.01
N VAL A 146 3.48 3.20 12.15
CA VAL A 146 2.58 4.30 12.48
C VAL A 146 1.49 4.38 11.41
N VAL A 147 0.23 4.44 11.82
CA VAL A 147 -0.93 4.50 10.94
C VAL A 147 -1.71 5.78 11.21
N ILE A 148 -1.80 6.61 10.18
CA ILE A 148 -2.53 7.87 10.21
C ILE A 148 -3.75 7.73 9.30
N VAL A 149 -4.93 7.88 9.88
CA VAL A 149 -6.20 7.77 9.18
C VAL A 149 -6.80 9.15 8.98
N GLU A 150 -7.07 9.50 7.73
CA GLU A 150 -7.98 10.60 7.38
C GLU A 150 -9.40 10.04 7.25
N ALA A 151 -10.33 10.47 8.11
CA ALA A 151 -11.72 10.03 8.08
C ALA A 151 -12.63 11.14 7.55
N GLU A 152 -13.61 10.82 6.69
CA GLU A 152 -14.66 11.78 6.31
C GLU A 152 -15.57 12.10 7.51
N ASN A 153 -15.89 11.10 8.33
CA ASN A 153 -16.76 11.25 9.50
C ASN A 153 -16.07 10.64 10.72
N ILE A 154 -15.78 11.47 11.73
CA ILE A 154 -15.35 10.99 13.04
C ILE A 154 -16.58 10.88 13.93
N VAL A 155 -16.78 9.71 14.53
CA VAL A 155 -17.95 9.40 15.37
C VAL A 155 -17.52 8.89 16.74
N GLU A 156 -18.43 8.88 17.71
CA GLU A 156 -18.11 8.35 19.04
C GLU A 156 -18.00 6.82 19.02
N ALA A 157 -17.16 6.27 19.90
CA ALA A 157 -17.04 4.83 20.09
C ALA A 157 -18.41 4.20 20.36
N GLY A 158 -18.71 3.10 19.66
CA GLY A 158 -20.01 2.43 19.69
C GLY A 158 -21.03 2.94 18.66
N GLN A 159 -20.72 3.99 17.89
CA GLN A 159 -21.56 4.43 16.76
C GLN A 159 -21.29 3.66 15.46
N ILE A 160 -20.19 2.90 15.39
CA ILE A 160 -19.97 1.89 14.36
C ILE A 160 -20.43 0.55 14.93
N ASP A 161 -21.35 -0.10 14.23
CA ASP A 161 -21.77 -1.46 14.56
C ASP A 161 -20.53 -2.39 14.53
N PRO A 162 -20.24 -3.15 15.60
CA PRO A 162 -19.09 -4.06 15.66
C PRO A 162 -18.99 -5.01 14.45
N ASP A 163 -20.11 -5.48 13.90
CA ASP A 163 -20.13 -6.39 12.75
C ASP A 163 -19.85 -5.66 11.42
N GLN A 164 -19.85 -4.33 11.42
CA GLN A 164 -19.52 -3.50 10.27
C GLN A 164 -18.06 -3.01 10.28
N VAL A 165 -17.33 -3.20 11.38
CA VAL A 165 -15.91 -2.80 11.48
C VAL A 165 -15.08 -3.55 10.45
N MET A 166 -14.44 -2.80 9.54
CA MET A 166 -13.60 -3.37 8.48
C MET A 166 -12.11 -3.38 8.82
N THR A 167 -11.65 -2.41 9.60
CA THR A 167 -10.32 -2.40 10.21
C THR A 167 -10.48 -2.10 11.69
N PRO A 168 -10.10 -3.03 12.59
CA PRO A 168 -10.13 -2.78 14.03
C PRO A 168 -9.18 -1.65 14.46
N GLY A 169 -9.57 -0.90 15.48
CA GLY A 169 -8.79 0.25 15.97
C GLY A 169 -7.40 -0.06 16.50
N ILE A 170 -7.08 -1.33 16.79
CA ILE A 170 -5.73 -1.75 17.17
C ILE A 170 -4.65 -1.42 16.13
N PHE A 171 -5.04 -1.26 14.85
CA PHE A 171 -4.15 -0.90 13.77
C PHE A 171 -4.06 0.61 13.53
N VAL A 172 -4.67 1.45 14.37
CA VAL A 172 -4.77 2.89 14.13
C VAL A 172 -4.10 3.66 15.26
N ASP A 173 -3.13 4.51 14.92
CA ASP A 173 -2.43 5.35 15.90
C ASP A 173 -3.00 6.77 15.95
N TRP A 174 -3.36 7.33 14.79
CA TRP A 174 -3.83 8.72 14.68
C TRP A 174 -5.04 8.82 13.76
N ILE A 175 -6.03 9.60 14.17
CA ILE A 175 -7.21 9.94 13.36
C ILE A 175 -7.21 11.44 13.12
N VAL A 176 -7.41 11.84 11.87
CA VAL A 176 -7.47 13.23 11.44
C VAL A 176 -8.77 13.45 10.66
N GLN A 177 -9.46 14.55 10.96
CA GLN A 177 -10.65 14.96 10.22
C GLN A 177 -10.23 15.43 8.82
N GLY A 178 -10.81 14.80 7.79
CA GLY A 178 -10.65 15.21 6.39
C GLY A 178 -11.52 16.39 5.99
#